data_AF-A0A8X6L5Q9-F1
#
_entry.id   AF-A0A8X6L5Q9-F1
#
_cell.length_a   1.000
_cell.length_b   1.000
_cell.length_c   1.000
_cell.angle_alpha   90.00
_cell.angle_beta   90.00
_cell.angle_gamma   90.00
#
_symmetry.space_group_name_H-M   'P 1'
#
loop_
_entity.id
_entity.type
_entity.pdbx_description
1 polymer ?
#
loop_
_entity_poly.entity_id
_entity_poly.type
_entity_poly.pdbx_seq_one_letter_code
_entity_poly.pdbx_strand_id
1 'polypeptide(L)'
;MEVFITARRITLFVDNINALELKDSNNEVKGPNINAPKSAIEGFLRKYQKNEEDLLVRKVNNEDFYFIKRESCSFNIREFLKNQLEEMLKNFSWLKSMRWGEGKERWVRPIKNILCILNDEIIPVSFAGITASNTTYGHRFLSSGTALTVKAPKDYFELLEKNSVILQMDKRKQFILDQINKFTKEQNLQLEKNDYLLNELTGLIEWPIVLFGEVNQEKSFGLPKEVILSIVNTQQKYLALSNGKRISHFVTVVNVNNGEVVKGHERILEARLADAQFLISQDKKENLDYYVKKLGSILFHASLGSVGEKVKRITALSKYIAIFIPHASLIKVERAAYLAKADLATSIVREFPELQGVMVDIMLLFSRR
;
A
#
# COMPACT_ATOMS: atom_id res chain seq x y z
N MET A 1 -5.99 10.96 17.04
CA MET A 1 -4.71 10.88 16.31
C MET A 1 -5.01 10.38 14.91
N GLU A 2 -4.48 11.05 13.91
CA GLU A 2 -4.73 10.79 12.49
C GLU A 2 -3.40 10.72 11.74
N VAL A 3 -3.32 9.82 10.76
CA VAL A 3 -2.11 9.63 9.94
C VAL A 3 -2.48 9.85 8.48
N PHE A 4 -1.73 10.73 7.82
CA PHE A 4 -1.89 11.03 6.40
C PHE A 4 -0.64 10.65 5.64
N ILE A 5 -0.82 9.96 4.51
CA ILE A 5 0.28 9.51 3.65
C ILE A 5 0.01 10.00 2.23
N THR A 6 1.05 10.52 1.60
CA THR A 6 1.08 10.84 0.17
C THR A 6 2.36 10.26 -0.44
N ALA A 7 2.54 10.40 -1.76
CA ALA A 7 3.77 10.00 -2.44
C ALA A 7 5.05 10.64 -1.88
N ARG A 8 4.94 11.76 -1.14
CA ARG A 8 6.08 12.55 -0.67
C ARG A 8 6.02 12.91 0.81
N ARG A 9 4.97 12.52 1.54
CA ARG A 9 4.71 12.97 2.91
C ARG A 9 4.17 11.84 3.78
N ILE A 10 4.57 11.91 5.05
CA ILE A 10 3.94 11.19 6.15
C ILE A 10 3.64 12.27 7.19
N THR A 11 2.37 12.42 7.56
CA THR A 11 1.93 13.40 8.57
C THR A 11 1.25 12.64 9.70
N LEU A 12 1.65 12.95 10.92
CA LEU A 12 0.96 12.57 12.14
C LEU A 12 0.29 13.83 12.71
N PHE A 13 -1.03 13.79 12.87
CA PHE A 13 -1.79 14.86 13.49
C PHE A 13 -2.45 14.35 14.77
N VAL A 14 -2.24 15.07 15.87
CA VAL A 14 -2.84 14.74 17.16
C VAL A 14 -3.52 15.99 17.68
N ASP A 15 -4.84 15.91 17.79
CA ASP A 15 -5.64 16.97 18.40
C ASP A 15 -5.88 16.67 19.89
N ASN A 16 -6.20 17.71 20.67
CA ASN A 16 -6.55 17.63 22.08
C ASN A 16 -5.52 16.88 22.97
N ILE A 17 -4.23 17.19 22.81
CA ILE A 17 -3.19 16.61 23.69
C ILE A 17 -3.34 17.17 25.10
N ASN A 18 -3.80 16.33 26.04
CA ASN A 18 -3.90 16.69 27.45
C ASN A 18 -2.55 16.50 28.17
N ALA A 19 -1.82 17.60 28.37
CA ALA A 19 -0.54 17.58 29.07
C ALA A 19 -0.63 17.09 30.53
N LEU A 20 -1.81 17.13 31.14
CA LEU A 20 -2.04 16.63 32.50
C LEU A 20 -2.12 15.10 32.56
N GLU A 21 -2.58 14.44 31.49
CA GLU A 21 -2.61 12.96 31.40
C GLU A 21 -1.24 12.38 31.05
N LEU A 22 -0.37 13.16 30.41
CA LEU A 22 1.02 12.78 30.15
C LEU A 22 1.89 12.90 31.42
N LYS A 23 1.43 13.67 32.41
CA LYS A 23 1.92 13.66 33.79
C LYS A 23 1.31 12.49 34.57
N ASP A 24 1.55 11.25 34.14
CA ASP A 24 1.88 10.12 35.05
C ASP A 24 1.60 8.73 34.52
N SER A 25 2.62 7.90 34.67
CA SER A 25 2.44 6.54 35.22
C SER A 25 3.37 6.25 36.41
N ASN A 26 4.15 7.22 36.92
CA ASN A 26 5.25 6.93 37.87
C ASN A 26 5.68 8.09 38.81
N ASN A 27 4.77 8.97 39.26
CA ASN A 27 5.07 9.99 40.30
C ASN A 27 5.19 9.42 41.71
N GLU A 28 4.89 8.14 41.94
CA GLU A 28 5.11 7.48 43.23
C GLU A 28 6.29 6.51 43.12
N VAL A 29 7.28 6.63 44.01
CA VAL A 29 8.37 5.66 44.12
C VAL A 29 8.04 4.65 45.21
N LYS A 30 8.03 3.37 44.85
CA LYS A 30 7.94 2.28 45.84
C LYS A 30 9.18 2.28 46.72
N GLY A 31 8.96 2.44 48.01
CA GLY A 31 9.94 2.32 49.08
C GLY A 31 9.93 0.93 49.73
N PRO A 32 10.65 0.79 50.85
CA PRO A 32 10.71 -0.46 51.59
C PRO A 32 9.35 -0.83 52.22
N ASN A 33 9.20 -2.10 52.59
CA ASN A 33 8.04 -2.60 53.35
C ASN A 33 7.95 -1.84 54.70
N ILE A 34 6.74 -1.64 55.23
CA ILE A 34 6.56 -0.94 56.52
C ILE A 34 7.30 -1.60 57.68
N ASN A 35 7.56 -2.91 57.60
CA ASN A 35 8.28 -3.69 58.60
C ASN A 35 9.80 -3.75 58.35
N ALA A 36 10.32 -3.01 57.37
CA ALA A 36 11.76 -2.96 57.10
C ALA A 36 12.54 -2.30 58.26
N PRO A 37 13.84 -2.62 58.42
CA PRO A 37 14.68 -1.98 59.43
C PRO A 37 14.65 -0.45 59.32
N LYS A 38 14.68 0.26 60.46
CA LYS A 38 14.68 1.74 60.48
C LYS A 38 15.75 2.36 59.59
N SER A 39 16.93 1.75 59.52
CA SER A 39 18.02 2.17 58.65
C SER A 39 17.66 2.17 57.16
N ALA A 40 16.80 1.26 56.70
CA ALA A 40 16.34 1.20 55.32
C ALA A 40 15.30 2.29 55.01
N ILE A 41 14.42 2.59 55.96
CA ILE A 41 13.41 3.66 55.86
C ILE A 41 14.11 5.03 55.86
N GLU A 42 15.04 5.25 56.79
CA GLU A 42 15.84 6.47 56.87
C GLU A 42 16.72 6.67 55.64
N GLY A 43 17.33 5.59 55.12
CA GLY A 43 18.11 5.64 53.87
C GLY A 43 17.25 6.00 52.66
N PHE A 44 16.01 5.52 52.61
CA PHE A 44 15.04 5.87 51.57
C PHE A 44 14.61 7.33 51.65
N LEU A 45 14.30 7.84 52.85
CA LEU A 45 13.95 9.24 53.09
C LEU A 45 15.11 10.20 52.75
N ARG A 46 16.35 9.88 53.16
CA ARG A 46 17.54 10.66 52.80
C ARG A 46 17.79 10.70 51.30
N LYS A 47 17.56 9.58 50.59
CA LYS A 47 17.75 9.49 49.14
C LYS A 47 16.82 10.44 48.38
N TYR A 48 15.61 10.65 48.87
CA TYR A 48 14.61 11.51 48.23
C TYR A 48 14.45 12.88 48.90
N GLN A 49 15.25 13.19 49.93
CA GLN A 49 15.22 14.45 50.68
C GLN A 49 13.81 14.77 51.23
N LYS A 50 13.14 13.76 51.79
CA LYS A 50 11.78 13.84 52.34
C LYS A 50 11.77 13.44 53.81
N ASN A 51 10.71 13.83 54.52
CA ASN A 51 10.52 13.52 55.94
C ASN A 51 9.54 12.34 56.11
N GLU A 52 9.46 11.76 57.31
CA GLU A 52 8.54 10.65 57.59
C GLU A 52 7.07 11.02 57.29
N GLU A 53 6.71 12.30 57.43
CA GLU A 53 5.37 12.84 57.13
C GLU A 53 4.99 12.77 55.64
N ASP A 54 5.97 12.62 54.74
CA ASP A 54 5.75 12.52 53.29
C ASP A 54 5.49 11.08 52.82
N LEU A 55 5.55 10.09 53.74
CA LEU A 55 5.36 8.68 53.42
C LEU A 55 3.89 8.32 53.29
N LEU A 56 3.54 7.68 52.18
CA LEU A 56 2.23 7.10 51.91
C LEU A 56 2.31 5.57 52.01
N VAL A 57 1.36 4.95 52.70
CA VAL A 57 1.30 3.48 52.78
C VAL A 57 0.36 2.94 51.70
N ARG A 58 0.83 2.00 50.89
CA ARG A 58 0.03 1.31 49.86
C ARG A 58 0.22 -0.19 49.96
N LYS A 59 -0.86 -0.94 49.71
CA LYS A 59 -0.81 -2.41 49.59
C LYS A 59 -0.32 -2.82 48.21
N VAL A 60 0.71 -3.66 48.19
CA VAL A 60 1.20 -4.34 46.99
C VAL A 60 1.28 -5.83 47.33
N ASN A 61 0.50 -6.66 46.63
CA ASN A 61 0.44 -8.11 46.87
C ASN A 61 0.14 -8.46 48.34
N ASN A 62 -0.87 -7.81 48.94
CA ASN A 62 -1.30 -7.97 50.35
C ASN A 62 -0.30 -7.54 51.43
N GLU A 63 0.83 -6.94 51.06
CA GLU A 63 1.78 -6.35 52.01
C GLU A 63 1.82 -4.83 51.89
N ASP A 64 2.02 -4.16 53.02
CA ASP A 64 2.10 -2.69 53.10
C ASP A 64 3.53 -2.21 52.82
N PHE A 65 3.66 -1.31 51.84
CA PHE A 65 4.91 -0.65 51.48
C PHE A 65 4.78 0.86 51.61
N TYR A 66 5.89 1.52 51.96
CA TYR A 66 5.97 2.97 51.89
C TYR A 66 6.14 3.44 50.45
N PHE A 67 5.56 4.59 50.12
CA PHE A 67 5.67 5.29 48.86
C PHE A 67 5.92 6.77 49.15
N ILE A 68 6.69 7.42 48.29
CA ILE A 68 6.88 8.88 48.32
C ILE A 68 6.37 9.43 47.00
N LYS A 69 5.60 10.51 47.06
CA LYS A 69 5.31 11.34 45.89
C LYS A 69 6.58 12.08 45.52
N ARG A 70 7.11 11.81 44.33
CA ARG A 70 8.14 12.68 43.75
C ARG A 70 7.55 14.08 43.60
N GLU A 71 8.34 15.09 43.92
CA GLU A 71 8.02 16.44 43.48
C GLU A 71 7.84 16.37 41.97
N SER A 72 6.67 16.78 41.50
CA SER A 72 6.34 16.78 40.10
C SER A 72 7.32 17.71 39.40
N CYS A 73 8.40 17.16 38.83
CA CYS A 73 9.18 17.83 37.82
C CYS A 73 8.17 18.41 36.83
N SER A 74 8.28 19.69 36.52
CA SER A 74 7.44 20.31 35.50
C SER A 74 7.58 19.48 34.22
N PHE A 75 6.58 18.64 33.93
CA PHE A 75 6.62 17.79 32.74
C PHE A 75 6.69 18.71 31.52
N ASN A 76 7.87 18.74 30.91
CA ASN A 76 8.10 19.50 29.70
C ASN A 76 7.66 18.63 28.53
N ILE A 77 6.40 18.75 28.17
CA ILE A 77 5.81 18.01 27.05
C ILE A 77 6.62 18.17 25.75
N ARG A 78 7.23 19.34 25.53
CA ARG A 78 8.03 19.60 24.33
C ARG A 78 9.30 18.75 24.31
N GLU A 79 9.99 18.66 25.44
CA GLU A 79 11.20 17.84 25.58
C GLU A 79 10.86 16.34 25.48
N PHE A 80 9.78 15.93 26.14
CA PHE A 80 9.27 14.56 26.06
C PHE A 80 8.95 14.18 24.60
N LEU A 81 8.13 14.98 23.91
CA LEU A 81 7.76 14.75 22.52
C LEU A 81 8.98 14.76 21.60
N LYS A 82 9.92 15.69 21.80
CA LYS A 82 11.17 15.72 21.04
C LYS A 82 11.90 14.39 21.14
N ASN A 83 12.17 13.93 22.36
CA ASN A 83 12.93 12.71 22.60
C ASN A 83 12.22 11.48 22.03
N GLN A 84 10.90 11.37 22.24
CA GLN A 84 10.10 10.25 21.74
C GLN A 84 10.03 10.23 20.21
N LEU A 85 9.86 11.38 19.55
CA LEU A 85 9.81 11.46 18.09
C LEU A 85 11.17 11.16 17.46
N GLU A 86 12.27 11.65 18.04
CA GLU A 86 13.63 11.31 17.56
C GLU A 86 13.93 9.82 17.71
N GLU A 87 13.54 9.21 18.83
CA GLU A 87 13.68 7.77 19.06
C GLU A 87 12.83 6.96 18.06
N MET A 88 11.57 7.36 17.86
CA MET A 88 10.67 6.74 16.89
C MET A 88 11.26 6.79 15.48
N LEU A 89 11.77 7.95 15.04
CA LEU A 89 12.37 8.10 13.71
C LEU A 89 13.62 7.21 13.54
N LYS A 90 14.46 7.08 14.56
CA LYS A 90 15.66 6.22 14.54
C LYS A 90 15.30 4.73 14.48
N ASN A 91 14.25 4.32 15.20
CA ASN A 91 13.86 2.93 15.35
C ASN A 91 12.82 2.46 14.31
N PHE A 92 12.34 3.34 13.44
CA PHE A 92 11.33 3.00 12.44
C PHE A 92 11.87 1.99 11.41
N SER A 93 11.26 0.81 11.36
CA SER A 93 11.68 -0.26 10.45
C SER A 93 10.92 -0.22 9.13
N TRP A 94 11.67 -0.10 8.03
CA TRP A 94 11.13 -0.18 6.67
C TRP A 94 11.49 -1.51 6.01
N LEU A 95 10.53 -2.16 5.34
CA LEU A 95 10.76 -3.38 4.53
C LEU A 95 11.88 -3.18 3.49
N LYS A 96 11.92 -1.99 2.88
CA LYS A 96 13.01 -1.53 2.01
C LYS A 96 13.42 -0.15 2.47
N SER A 97 14.68 -0.02 2.87
CA SER A 97 15.29 1.24 3.29
C SER A 97 16.54 1.53 2.48
N MET A 98 16.97 2.78 2.49
CA MET A 98 18.25 3.20 1.93
C MET A 98 19.01 4.08 2.92
N ARG A 99 20.32 4.15 2.72
CA ARG A 99 21.15 5.26 3.20
C ARG A 99 21.34 6.25 2.05
N TRP A 100 21.54 7.52 2.37
CA TRP A 100 21.76 8.55 1.34
C TRP A 100 22.85 9.52 1.79
N GLY A 101 23.61 10.02 0.81
CA GLY A 101 24.78 10.87 1.08
C GLY A 101 25.78 10.15 1.98
N GLU A 102 26.33 10.87 2.95
CA GLU A 102 27.29 10.36 3.94
C GLU A 102 26.61 9.89 5.25
N GLY A 103 25.28 9.95 5.31
CA GLY A 103 24.52 9.62 6.51
C GLY A 103 24.47 8.12 6.81
N LYS A 104 24.49 7.77 8.10
CA LYS A 104 24.32 6.37 8.57
C LYS A 104 22.86 5.96 8.72
N GLU A 105 21.97 6.95 8.83
CA GLU A 105 20.54 6.78 9.03
C GLU A 105 19.87 6.07 7.85
N ARG A 106 18.83 5.28 8.16
CA ARG A 106 18.08 4.51 7.17
C ARG A 106 16.65 5.02 7.08
N TRP A 107 16.18 5.27 5.87
CA TRP A 107 14.80 5.68 5.61
C TRP A 107 14.32 5.16 4.26
N VAL A 108 13.02 5.21 4.00
CA VAL A 108 12.45 4.78 2.71
C VAL A 108 12.89 5.67 1.54
N ARG A 109 13.22 6.94 1.79
CA ARG A 109 13.69 7.96 0.83
C ARG A 109 14.48 9.07 1.56
N PRO A 110 15.32 9.87 0.87
CA PRO A 110 15.96 11.02 1.51
C PRO A 110 14.93 12.01 2.04
N ILE A 111 15.01 12.33 3.34
CA ILE A 111 14.17 13.36 3.96
C ILE A 111 14.67 14.72 3.49
N LYS A 112 13.74 15.64 3.20
CA LYS A 112 14.04 17.01 2.74
C LYS A 112 13.56 18.09 3.69
N ASN A 113 12.56 17.79 4.51
CA ASN A 113 11.97 18.72 5.46
C ASN A 113 11.34 17.92 6.60
N ILE A 114 11.42 18.46 7.82
CA ILE A 114 10.66 18.00 8.98
C ILE A 114 9.88 19.20 9.48
N LEU A 115 8.56 19.06 9.56
CA LEU A 115 7.69 20.02 10.22
C LEU A 115 7.22 19.41 11.53
N CYS A 116 7.49 20.08 12.65
CA CYS A 116 7.02 19.63 13.95
C CYS A 116 6.64 20.85 14.80
N ILE A 117 5.34 21.02 15.03
CA ILE A 117 4.79 22.10 15.83
C ILE A 117 3.83 21.52 16.87
N LEU A 118 3.80 22.13 18.05
CA LEU A 118 2.81 21.92 19.08
C LEU A 118 2.14 23.27 19.33
N ASN A 119 0.86 23.37 18.98
CA ASN A 119 0.18 24.65 18.88
C ASN A 119 0.97 25.59 17.92
N ASP A 120 1.40 26.75 18.40
CA ASP A 120 2.15 27.77 17.69
C ASP A 120 3.68 27.68 17.90
N GLU A 121 4.15 26.68 18.63
CA GLU A 121 5.57 26.52 18.97
C GLU A 121 6.23 25.37 18.21
N ILE A 122 7.48 25.58 17.78
CA ILE A 122 8.28 24.55 17.10
C ILE A 122 8.85 23.58 18.14
N ILE A 123 8.70 22.28 17.90
CA ILE A 123 9.46 21.25 18.62
C ILE A 123 10.69 20.90 17.77
N PRO A 124 11.92 21.19 18.21
CA PRO A 124 13.13 21.05 17.41
C PRO A 124 13.61 19.58 17.36
N VAL A 125 12.79 18.70 16.76
CA VAL A 125 13.12 17.31 16.45
C VAL A 125 14.21 17.28 15.39
N SER A 126 15.29 16.55 15.62
CA SER A 126 16.38 16.38 14.66
C SER A 126 16.52 14.93 14.21
N PHE A 127 16.53 14.71 12.90
CA PHE A 127 16.77 13.39 12.33
C PHE A 127 17.50 13.50 10.98
N ALA A 128 18.48 12.62 10.76
CA ALA A 128 19.27 12.55 9.53
C ALA A 128 19.83 13.91 9.04
N GLY A 129 20.30 14.75 9.98
CA GLY A 129 20.87 16.07 9.70
C GLY A 129 19.85 17.18 9.43
N ILE A 130 18.56 16.92 9.58
CA ILE A 130 17.48 17.90 9.41
C ILE A 130 16.85 18.18 10.75
N THR A 131 16.75 19.46 11.10
CA THR A 131 16.03 19.95 12.28
C THR A 131 14.65 20.43 11.87
N ALA A 132 13.65 20.08 12.67
CA ALA A 132 12.27 20.46 12.43
C ALA A 132 12.08 21.97 12.47
N SER A 133 11.18 22.45 11.60
CA SER A 133 10.74 23.84 11.56
C SER A 133 9.21 23.91 11.52
N ASN A 134 8.65 25.10 11.32
CA ASN A 134 7.24 25.30 10.99
C ASN A 134 7.00 25.50 9.49
N THR A 135 7.96 25.12 8.64
CA THR A 135 7.86 25.31 7.18
C THR A 135 7.40 24.05 6.48
N THR A 136 6.58 24.21 5.45
CA THR A 136 6.19 23.15 4.51
C THR A 136 6.29 23.67 3.08
N TYR A 137 5.97 22.82 2.12
CA TYR A 137 5.99 23.17 0.70
C TYR A 137 4.70 22.69 0.04
N GLY A 138 4.28 23.36 -1.02
CA GLY A 138 3.18 22.92 -1.87
C GLY A 138 3.55 21.76 -2.78
N HIS A 139 2.72 21.53 -3.79
CA HIS A 139 3.02 20.55 -4.84
C HIS A 139 4.28 20.91 -5.60
N ARG A 140 5.15 19.92 -5.89
CA ARG A 140 6.47 20.16 -6.51
C ARG A 140 6.40 20.96 -7.83
N PHE A 141 5.37 20.73 -8.63
CA PHE A 141 5.25 21.29 -9.98
C PHE A 141 4.08 22.26 -10.13
N LEU A 142 3.09 22.21 -9.24
CA LEU A 142 1.85 22.99 -9.35
C LEU A 142 1.82 24.16 -8.36
N SER A 143 2.83 24.30 -7.50
CA SER A 143 2.98 25.42 -6.58
C SER A 143 4.22 26.24 -6.93
N SER A 144 4.36 27.40 -6.27
CA SER A 144 5.50 28.32 -6.46
C SER A 144 6.85 27.74 -6.07
N GLY A 145 6.89 26.60 -5.36
CA GLY A 145 8.11 26.00 -4.83
C GLY A 145 8.72 26.76 -3.65
N THR A 146 8.08 27.84 -3.21
CA THR A 146 8.51 28.63 -2.05
C THR A 146 8.11 27.95 -0.74
N ALA A 147 8.86 28.23 0.33
CA ALA A 147 8.54 27.73 1.65
C ALA A 147 7.26 28.39 2.18
N LEU A 148 6.37 27.58 2.75
CA LEU A 148 5.09 27.99 3.31
C LEU A 148 5.16 27.86 4.83
N THR A 149 4.92 28.95 5.55
CA THR A 149 4.95 28.96 7.03
C THR A 149 3.62 28.50 7.60
N VAL A 150 3.65 27.47 8.44
CA VAL A 150 2.51 26.96 9.20
C VAL A 150 2.52 27.62 10.58
N LYS A 151 1.46 28.38 10.91
CA LYS A 151 1.37 29.07 12.22
C LYS A 151 0.70 28.21 13.26
N ALA A 152 -0.38 27.53 12.89
CA ALA A 152 -1.08 26.56 13.72
C ALA A 152 -1.23 25.20 13.00
N PRO A 153 -1.42 24.09 13.73
CA PRO A 153 -1.53 22.76 13.14
C PRO A 153 -2.69 22.63 12.14
N LYS A 154 -3.79 23.37 12.35
CA LYS A 154 -4.94 23.39 11.44
C LYS A 154 -4.64 24.08 10.11
N ASP A 155 -3.81 25.13 10.12
CA ASP A 155 -3.42 25.87 8.92
C ASP A 155 -2.70 24.96 7.91
N TYR A 156 -2.00 23.93 8.39
CA TYR A 156 -1.27 23.00 7.55
C TYR A 156 -2.16 22.39 6.46
N PHE A 157 -3.38 21.98 6.80
CA PHE A 157 -4.29 21.34 5.86
C PHE A 157 -4.77 22.30 4.77
N GLU A 158 -5.22 23.51 5.17
CA GLU A 158 -5.69 24.52 4.22
C GLU A 158 -4.57 25.04 3.32
N LEU A 159 -3.38 25.26 3.89
CA LEU A 159 -2.21 25.77 3.18
C LEU A 159 -1.76 24.79 2.10
N LEU A 160 -1.79 23.49 2.40
CA LEU A 160 -1.49 22.45 1.42
C LEU A 160 -2.53 22.37 0.32
N GLU A 161 -3.82 22.40 0.65
CA GLU A 161 -4.88 22.33 -0.35
C GLU A 161 -4.84 23.54 -1.30
N LYS A 162 -4.63 24.76 -0.77
CA LYS A 162 -4.41 25.99 -1.56
C LYS A 162 -3.18 25.91 -2.47
N ASN A 163 -2.23 25.04 -2.16
CA ASN A 163 -1.00 24.83 -2.92
C ASN A 163 -0.96 23.45 -3.60
N SER A 164 -2.13 22.96 -4.02
CA SER A 164 -2.31 21.73 -4.81
C SER A 164 -1.83 20.47 -4.11
N VAL A 165 -2.13 20.28 -2.83
CA VAL A 165 -1.85 19.04 -2.10
C VAL A 165 -3.06 18.65 -1.26
N ILE A 166 -3.74 17.57 -1.64
CA ILE A 166 -4.80 16.98 -0.83
C ILE A 166 -4.15 15.94 0.06
N LEU A 167 -4.17 16.09 1.39
CA LEU A 167 -3.56 15.12 2.31
C LEU A 167 -4.41 13.87 2.54
N GLN A 168 -5.73 14.07 2.67
CA GLN A 168 -6.68 13.00 2.98
C GLN A 168 -6.81 12.03 1.79
N MET A 169 -6.47 10.76 2.03
CA MET A 169 -6.51 9.73 0.99
C MET A 169 -7.94 9.52 0.46
N ASP A 170 -8.94 9.49 1.34
CA ASP A 170 -10.35 9.33 0.94
C ASP A 170 -10.84 10.50 0.09
N LYS A 171 -10.43 11.73 0.42
CA LYS A 171 -10.73 12.92 -0.39
C LYS A 171 -10.10 12.83 -1.78
N ARG A 172 -8.84 12.38 -1.88
CA ARG A 172 -8.18 12.12 -3.19
C ARG A 172 -8.90 11.04 -3.98
N LYS A 173 -9.25 9.92 -3.34
CA LYS A 173 -9.96 8.80 -3.96
C LYS A 173 -11.31 9.23 -4.50
N GLN A 174 -12.08 9.96 -3.70
CA GLN A 174 -13.39 10.48 -4.09
C GLN A 174 -13.27 11.44 -5.27
N PHE A 175 -12.29 12.35 -5.25
CA PHE A 175 -12.05 13.28 -6.36
C PHE A 175 -11.71 12.57 -7.68
N ILE A 176 -10.96 11.46 -7.63
CA ILE A 176 -10.68 10.62 -8.80
C ILE A 176 -11.98 9.95 -9.28
N LEU A 177 -12.72 9.32 -8.36
CA LEU A 177 -13.96 8.61 -8.67
C LEU A 177 -15.03 9.53 -9.24
N ASP A 178 -15.18 10.75 -8.73
CA ASP A 178 -16.17 11.72 -9.19
C ASP A 178 -15.92 12.10 -10.66
N GLN A 179 -14.65 12.33 -11.04
CA GLN A 179 -14.28 12.61 -12.43
C GLN A 179 -14.53 11.40 -13.33
N ILE A 180 -14.15 10.20 -12.89
CA ILE A 180 -14.40 8.96 -13.65
C ILE A 180 -15.91 8.76 -13.83
N ASN A 181 -16.69 8.90 -12.76
CA ASN A 181 -18.15 8.71 -12.78
C ASN A 181 -18.86 9.72 -13.67
N LYS A 182 -18.36 10.96 -13.73
CA LYS A 182 -18.88 11.96 -14.67
C LYS A 182 -18.63 11.53 -16.11
N PHE A 183 -17.38 11.17 -16.44
CA PHE A 183 -17.01 10.74 -17.78
C PHE A 183 -17.75 9.47 -18.21
N THR A 184 -17.86 8.47 -17.33
CA THR A 184 -18.51 7.20 -17.65
C THR A 184 -20.01 7.36 -17.89
N LYS A 185 -20.69 8.25 -17.15
CA LYS A 185 -22.10 8.59 -17.42
C LYS A 185 -22.29 9.24 -18.79
N GLU A 186 -21.43 10.19 -19.16
CA GLU A 186 -21.49 10.88 -20.45
C GLU A 186 -21.24 9.94 -21.63
N GLN A 187 -20.34 8.96 -21.47
CA GLN A 187 -19.92 8.03 -22.52
C GLN A 187 -20.66 6.66 -22.50
N ASN A 188 -21.62 6.46 -21.58
CA ASN A 188 -22.27 5.16 -21.33
C ASN A 188 -21.27 4.01 -21.07
N LEU A 189 -20.25 4.29 -20.26
CA LEU A 189 -19.22 3.35 -19.85
C LEU A 189 -19.38 2.97 -18.37
N GLN A 190 -18.61 1.98 -17.93
CA GLN A 190 -18.50 1.52 -16.56
C GLN A 190 -17.03 1.33 -16.22
N LEU A 191 -16.64 1.69 -14.99
CA LEU A 191 -15.32 1.40 -14.46
C LEU A 191 -15.22 -0.09 -14.11
N GLU A 192 -14.25 -0.79 -14.69
CA GLU A 192 -13.94 -2.16 -14.29
C GLU A 192 -13.37 -2.14 -12.86
N LYS A 193 -13.98 -2.92 -11.96
CA LYS A 193 -13.64 -2.89 -10.55
C LYS A 193 -12.19 -3.31 -10.32
N ASN A 194 -11.38 -2.39 -9.79
CA ASN A 194 -10.01 -2.66 -9.36
C ASN A 194 -9.63 -1.75 -8.18
N ASP A 195 -10.14 -2.07 -6.99
CA ASP A 195 -9.93 -1.27 -5.78
C ASP A 195 -8.45 -1.18 -5.39
N TYR A 196 -7.68 -2.25 -5.65
CA TYR A 196 -6.25 -2.27 -5.40
C TYR A 196 -5.51 -1.20 -6.22
N LEU A 197 -5.73 -1.19 -7.54
CA LEU A 197 -5.10 -0.22 -8.43
C LEU A 197 -5.58 1.21 -8.16
N LEU A 198 -6.87 1.39 -7.87
CA LEU A 198 -7.40 2.71 -7.49
C LEU A 198 -6.71 3.25 -6.22
N ASN A 199 -6.53 2.41 -5.20
CA ASN A 199 -5.83 2.78 -3.98
C ASN A 199 -4.34 3.05 -4.25
N GLU A 200 -3.69 2.24 -5.08
CA GLU A 200 -2.29 2.42 -5.51
C GLU A 200 -2.11 3.79 -6.19
N LEU A 201 -2.92 4.10 -7.21
CA LEU A 201 -2.89 5.39 -7.92
C LEU A 201 -3.17 6.57 -6.97
N THR A 202 -4.13 6.42 -6.06
CA THR A 202 -4.47 7.46 -5.06
C THR A 202 -3.31 7.72 -4.09
N GLY A 203 -2.54 6.69 -3.74
CA GLY A 203 -1.38 6.79 -2.84
C GLY A 203 -0.15 7.43 -3.49
N LEU A 204 0.00 7.29 -4.81
CA LEU A 204 1.14 7.78 -5.59
C LEU A 204 1.05 9.27 -5.98
N ILE A 205 0.00 9.96 -5.54
CA ILE A 205 -0.37 11.28 -6.03
C ILE A 205 -0.74 12.20 -4.87
N GLU A 206 -0.38 13.48 -5.00
CA GLU A 206 -0.75 14.54 -4.04
C GLU A 206 -1.90 15.40 -4.58
N TRP A 207 -1.94 15.59 -5.90
CA TRP A 207 -3.00 16.31 -6.60
C TRP A 207 -3.44 15.52 -7.84
N PRO A 208 -4.56 14.79 -7.76
CA PRO A 208 -5.01 13.95 -8.87
C PRO A 208 -5.51 14.76 -10.06
N ILE A 209 -4.85 14.59 -11.21
CA ILE A 209 -5.37 14.97 -12.52
C ILE A 209 -5.74 13.68 -13.24
N VAL A 210 -7.05 13.49 -13.48
CA VAL A 210 -7.57 12.29 -14.14
C VAL A 210 -7.55 12.51 -15.64
N LEU A 211 -6.90 11.61 -16.37
CA LEU A 211 -6.80 11.65 -17.82
C LEU A 211 -7.46 10.41 -18.41
N PHE A 212 -8.20 10.62 -19.49
CA PHE A 212 -8.91 9.58 -20.22
C PHE A 212 -8.22 9.39 -21.58
N GLY A 213 -7.94 8.14 -21.93
CA GLY A 213 -7.40 7.77 -23.24
C GLY A 213 -8.20 6.64 -23.86
N GLU A 214 -8.12 6.52 -25.18
CA GLU A 214 -8.84 5.51 -25.94
C GLU A 214 -8.01 4.23 -26.11
N VAL A 215 -8.69 3.09 -26.09
CA VAL A 215 -8.11 1.81 -26.46
C VAL A 215 -8.28 1.63 -27.96
N ASN A 216 -7.16 1.50 -28.69
CA ASN A 216 -7.16 1.31 -30.14
C ASN A 216 -8.05 0.12 -30.53
N GLN A 217 -9.13 0.41 -31.26
CA GLN A 217 -10.17 -0.58 -31.59
C GLN A 217 -9.69 -1.62 -32.62
N GLU A 218 -8.73 -1.27 -33.48
CA GLU A 218 -8.17 -2.20 -34.46
C GLU A 218 -7.24 -3.21 -33.76
N LYS A 219 -6.31 -2.73 -32.93
CA LYS A 219 -5.34 -3.60 -32.23
C LYS A 219 -5.98 -4.43 -31.11
N SER A 220 -7.09 -3.95 -30.54
CA SER A 220 -7.88 -4.75 -29.59
C SER A 220 -8.86 -5.72 -30.26
N PHE A 221 -9.00 -5.70 -31.59
CA PHE A 221 -9.93 -6.57 -32.28
C PHE A 221 -9.54 -8.05 -32.16
N GLY A 222 -10.50 -8.87 -31.76
CA GLY A 222 -10.32 -10.31 -31.57
C GLY A 222 -9.56 -10.72 -30.30
N LEU A 223 -9.12 -9.75 -29.50
CA LEU A 223 -8.55 -10.00 -28.17
C LEU A 223 -9.67 -10.25 -27.14
N PRO A 224 -9.52 -11.28 -26.29
CA PRO A 224 -10.39 -11.46 -25.12
C PRO A 224 -10.35 -10.24 -24.19
N LYS A 225 -11.47 -9.99 -23.49
CA LYS A 225 -11.58 -8.88 -22.52
C LYS A 225 -10.50 -9.01 -21.43
N GLU A 226 -10.25 -10.24 -20.99
CA GLU A 226 -9.30 -10.58 -19.93
C GLU A 226 -7.87 -10.20 -20.32
N VAL A 227 -7.49 -10.41 -21.58
CA VAL A 227 -6.17 -10.04 -22.11
C VAL A 227 -6.02 -8.52 -22.13
N ILE A 228 -7.02 -7.80 -22.63
CA ILE A 228 -6.99 -6.33 -22.66
C ILE A 228 -6.94 -5.78 -21.23
N LEU A 229 -7.73 -6.35 -20.31
CA LEU A 229 -7.74 -5.96 -18.90
C LEU A 229 -6.37 -6.18 -18.24
N SER A 230 -5.68 -7.28 -18.57
CA SER A 230 -4.31 -7.56 -18.11
C SER A 230 -3.33 -6.49 -18.55
N ILE A 231 -3.37 -6.12 -19.84
CA ILE A 231 -2.46 -5.11 -20.41
C ILE A 231 -2.71 -3.75 -19.73
N VAL A 232 -3.98 -3.34 -19.63
CA VAL A 232 -4.38 -2.05 -19.07
C VAL A 232 -4.07 -1.97 -17.58
N ASN A 233 -4.53 -2.94 -16.78
CA ASN A 233 -4.41 -2.89 -15.32
C ASN A 233 -3.03 -3.32 -14.80
N THR A 234 -2.46 -4.41 -15.34
CA THR A 234 -1.26 -5.03 -14.74
C THR A 234 0.00 -4.42 -15.32
N GLN A 235 0.15 -4.40 -16.65
CA GLN A 235 1.37 -3.92 -17.29
C GLN A 235 1.46 -2.39 -17.30
N GLN A 236 0.35 -1.71 -17.56
CA GLN A 236 0.34 -0.25 -17.69
C GLN A 236 -0.17 0.50 -16.45
N LYS A 237 -0.76 -0.20 -15.48
CA LYS A 237 -1.28 0.40 -14.24
C LYS A 237 -2.34 1.48 -14.49
N TYR A 238 -3.19 1.28 -15.50
CA TYR A 238 -4.35 2.12 -15.80
C TYR A 238 -5.65 1.44 -15.33
N LEU A 239 -6.68 2.23 -15.04
CA LEU A 239 -8.02 1.70 -14.78
C LEU A 239 -8.76 1.53 -16.10
N ALA A 240 -9.36 0.37 -16.34
CA ALA A 240 -10.12 0.09 -17.56
C ALA A 240 -11.57 0.60 -17.47
N LEU A 241 -12.06 1.19 -18.55
CA LEU A 241 -13.48 1.51 -18.73
C LEU A 241 -14.06 0.65 -19.86
N SER A 242 -15.25 0.10 -19.64
CA SER A 242 -15.92 -0.77 -20.60
C SER A 242 -17.39 -0.39 -20.81
N ASN A 243 -17.97 -0.86 -21.91
CA ASN A 243 -19.41 -0.83 -22.15
C ASN A 243 -20.09 -2.15 -21.70
N GLY A 244 -19.52 -2.84 -20.72
CA GLY A 244 -19.93 -4.17 -20.27
C GLY A 244 -19.28 -5.32 -21.06
N LYS A 245 -19.17 -5.20 -22.39
CA LYS A 245 -18.55 -6.24 -23.24
C LYS A 245 -17.10 -5.95 -23.62
N ARG A 246 -16.80 -4.71 -24.00
CA ARG A 246 -15.51 -4.31 -24.54
C ARG A 246 -14.91 -3.18 -23.73
N ILE A 247 -13.62 -3.29 -23.45
CA ILE A 247 -12.82 -2.18 -22.90
C ILE A 247 -12.54 -1.22 -24.05
N SER A 248 -13.03 0.02 -23.93
CA SER A 248 -12.91 1.04 -24.96
C SER A 248 -12.01 2.20 -24.54
N HIS A 249 -11.87 2.44 -23.24
CA HIS A 249 -11.06 3.52 -22.69
C HIS A 249 -10.26 3.03 -21.50
N PHE A 250 -9.23 3.80 -21.17
CA PHE A 250 -8.48 3.66 -19.94
C PHE A 250 -8.37 5.01 -19.24
N VAL A 251 -8.14 4.94 -17.93
CA VAL A 251 -7.93 6.11 -17.08
C VAL A 251 -6.56 6.00 -16.44
N THR A 252 -5.79 7.07 -16.55
CA THR A 252 -4.56 7.26 -15.78
C THR A 252 -4.73 8.48 -14.88
N VAL A 253 -4.00 8.50 -13.76
CA VAL A 253 -3.99 9.62 -12.84
C VAL A 253 -2.58 10.13 -12.73
N VAL A 254 -2.40 11.44 -12.92
CA VAL A 254 -1.08 12.08 -12.94
C VAL A 254 -1.03 13.27 -11.99
N ASN A 255 0.18 13.65 -11.59
CA ASN A 255 0.41 14.86 -10.78
C ASN A 255 0.57 16.13 -11.65
N VAL A 256 0.82 15.98 -12.96
CA VAL A 256 1.04 17.08 -13.93
C VAL A 256 0.55 16.64 -15.30
N ASN A 257 -0.12 17.54 -16.04
CA ASN A 257 -0.52 17.30 -17.42
C ASN A 257 0.10 18.37 -18.33
N ASN A 258 0.84 17.94 -19.35
CA ASN A 258 1.41 18.80 -20.39
C ASN A 258 0.67 18.71 -21.74
N GLY A 259 -0.47 18.02 -21.79
CA GLY A 259 -1.30 17.84 -22.99
C GLY A 259 -0.92 16.66 -23.89
N GLU A 260 0.30 16.11 -23.78
CA GLU A 260 0.77 14.99 -24.61
C GLU A 260 0.72 13.64 -23.90
N VAL A 261 0.53 13.63 -22.58
CA VAL A 261 0.57 12.44 -21.72
C VAL A 261 -0.36 11.33 -22.24
N VAL A 262 -1.60 11.68 -22.60
CA VAL A 262 -2.60 10.71 -23.08
C VAL A 262 -2.15 10.03 -24.36
N LYS A 263 -1.73 10.80 -25.38
CA LYS A 263 -1.25 10.26 -26.66
C LYS A 263 -0.03 9.35 -26.48
N GLY A 264 0.86 9.69 -25.55
CA GLY A 264 1.99 8.83 -25.19
C GLY A 264 1.54 7.48 -24.64
N HIS A 265 0.59 7.50 -23.71
CA HIS A 265 0.03 6.27 -23.13
C HIS A 265 -0.77 5.45 -24.16
N GLU A 266 -1.53 6.08 -25.05
CA GLU A 266 -2.23 5.41 -26.15
C GLU A 266 -1.28 4.66 -27.08
N ARG A 267 -0.15 5.29 -27.48
CA ARG A 267 0.88 4.64 -28.31
C ARG A 267 1.51 3.44 -27.63
N ILE A 268 1.81 3.56 -26.32
CA ILE A 268 2.38 2.45 -25.54
C ILE A 268 1.36 1.30 -25.46
N LEU A 269 0.10 1.63 -25.17
CA LEU A 269 -0.96 0.63 -25.07
C LEU A 269 -1.21 -0.06 -26.42
N GLU A 270 -1.18 0.69 -27.53
CA GLU A 270 -1.33 0.15 -28.87
C GLU A 270 -0.26 -0.89 -29.20
N ALA A 271 1.01 -0.60 -28.90
CA ALA A 271 2.11 -1.54 -29.12
C ALA A 271 1.89 -2.85 -28.33
N ARG A 272 1.46 -2.74 -27.06
CA ARG A 272 1.17 -3.92 -26.22
C ARG A 272 -0.02 -4.74 -26.72
N LEU A 273 -1.06 -4.08 -27.24
CA LEU A 273 -2.20 -4.76 -27.85
C LEU A 273 -1.79 -5.51 -29.12
N ALA A 274 -0.95 -4.89 -29.96
CA ALA A 274 -0.43 -5.54 -31.17
C ALA A 274 0.43 -6.78 -30.83
N ASP A 275 1.29 -6.68 -29.81
CA ASP A 275 2.08 -7.81 -29.31
C ASP A 275 1.18 -8.96 -28.85
N ALA A 276 0.16 -8.67 -28.03
CA ALA A 276 -0.78 -9.67 -27.55
C ALA A 276 -1.59 -10.30 -28.68
N GLN A 277 -1.99 -9.51 -29.68
CA GLN A 277 -2.70 -10.00 -30.87
C GLN A 277 -1.81 -10.97 -31.67
N PHE A 278 -0.54 -10.63 -31.85
CA PHE A 278 0.41 -11.52 -32.49
C PHE A 278 0.59 -12.82 -31.70
N LEU A 279 0.79 -12.75 -30.37
CA LEU A 279 0.97 -13.94 -29.52
C LEU A 279 -0.24 -14.88 -29.61
N ILE A 280 -1.46 -14.36 -29.51
CA ILE A 280 -2.68 -15.17 -29.65
C ILE A 280 -2.82 -15.74 -31.06
N SER A 281 -2.42 -14.99 -32.10
CA SER A 281 -2.44 -15.51 -33.46
C SER A 281 -1.47 -16.69 -33.66
N GLN A 282 -0.30 -16.67 -33.00
CA GLN A 282 0.61 -17.80 -32.99
C GLN A 282 0.01 -18.96 -32.19
N ASP A 283 -0.59 -18.66 -31.03
CA ASP A 283 -1.12 -19.71 -30.16
C ASP A 283 -2.35 -20.42 -30.74
N LYS A 284 -3.07 -19.76 -31.66
CA LYS A 284 -4.20 -20.34 -32.40
C LYS A 284 -3.79 -21.31 -33.52
N LYS A 285 -2.51 -21.36 -33.90
CA LYS A 285 -2.03 -22.27 -34.96
C LYS A 285 -2.00 -23.73 -34.50
N GLU A 286 -1.96 -23.95 -33.20
CA GLU A 286 -1.85 -25.25 -32.58
C GLU A 286 -3.07 -25.53 -31.71
N ASN A 287 -3.39 -26.81 -31.50
CA ASN A 287 -4.50 -27.21 -30.63
C ASN A 287 -4.05 -27.39 -29.17
N LEU A 288 -5.00 -27.51 -28.24
CA LEU A 288 -4.66 -27.65 -26.82
C LEU A 288 -3.89 -28.96 -26.53
N ASP A 289 -4.09 -30.03 -27.28
CA ASP A 289 -3.33 -31.28 -27.12
C ASP A 289 -1.83 -31.10 -27.40
N TYR A 290 -1.48 -30.28 -28.40
CA TYR A 290 -0.11 -29.89 -28.67
C TYR A 290 0.52 -29.20 -27.45
N TYR A 291 -0.20 -28.27 -26.84
CA TYR A 291 0.27 -27.57 -25.66
C TYR A 291 0.39 -28.46 -24.41
N VAL A 292 -0.52 -29.41 -24.22
CA VAL A 292 -0.38 -30.39 -23.12
C VAL A 292 0.91 -31.20 -23.26
N LYS A 293 1.29 -31.61 -24.47
CA LYS A 293 2.57 -32.33 -24.70
C LYS A 293 3.78 -31.49 -24.28
N LYS A 294 3.74 -30.17 -24.51
CA LYS A 294 4.82 -29.25 -24.11
C LYS A 294 4.94 -29.05 -22.60
N LEU A 295 3.93 -29.40 -21.80
CA LEU A 295 4.03 -29.27 -20.34
C LEU A 295 5.11 -30.15 -19.72
N GLY A 296 5.56 -31.19 -20.42
CA GLY A 296 6.67 -32.03 -20.00
C GLY A 296 8.02 -31.28 -19.89
N SER A 297 8.20 -30.19 -20.62
CA SER A 297 9.44 -29.38 -20.56
C SER A 297 9.41 -28.31 -19.46
N ILE A 298 8.29 -28.13 -18.76
CA ILE A 298 8.14 -27.12 -17.71
C ILE A 298 8.37 -27.79 -16.36
N LEU A 299 9.46 -27.45 -15.67
CA LEU A 299 9.74 -27.98 -14.33
C LEU A 299 8.69 -27.46 -13.34
N PHE A 300 8.02 -28.36 -12.63
CA PHE A 300 7.11 -27.98 -11.55
C PHE A 300 7.85 -27.95 -10.21
N HIS A 301 8.61 -29.00 -9.90
CA HIS A 301 9.42 -29.10 -8.70
C HIS A 301 10.47 -30.20 -8.88
N ALA A 302 11.69 -29.99 -8.40
CA ALA A 302 12.81 -30.93 -8.59
C ALA A 302 12.46 -32.38 -8.20
N SER A 303 11.81 -32.57 -7.06
CA SER A 303 11.40 -33.90 -6.57
C SER A 303 10.07 -34.42 -7.13
N LEU A 304 9.26 -33.58 -7.80
CA LEU A 304 7.92 -33.96 -8.29
C LEU A 304 7.80 -33.92 -9.81
N GLY A 305 8.90 -33.60 -10.49
CA GLY A 305 9.04 -33.58 -11.94
C GLY A 305 8.37 -32.38 -12.62
N SER A 306 7.90 -32.64 -13.84
CA SER A 306 7.34 -31.62 -14.74
C SER A 306 5.88 -31.24 -14.45
N VAL A 307 5.42 -30.13 -15.01
CA VAL A 307 3.99 -29.76 -15.04
C VAL A 307 3.18 -30.83 -15.79
N GLY A 308 3.74 -31.43 -16.86
CA GLY A 308 3.11 -32.54 -17.56
C GLY A 308 2.84 -33.75 -16.65
N GLU A 309 3.81 -34.13 -15.80
CA GLU A 309 3.60 -35.18 -14.79
C GLU A 309 2.58 -34.78 -13.73
N LYS A 310 2.59 -33.51 -13.31
CA LYS A 310 1.55 -32.98 -12.42
C LYS A 310 0.16 -33.12 -13.05
N VAL A 311 0.00 -32.79 -14.33
CA VAL A 311 -1.27 -32.97 -15.06
C VAL A 311 -1.70 -34.43 -15.07
N LYS A 312 -0.79 -35.38 -15.34
CA LYS A 312 -1.12 -36.83 -15.26
C LYS A 312 -1.68 -37.23 -13.89
N ARG A 313 -1.05 -36.74 -12.80
CA ARG A 313 -1.55 -36.97 -11.43
C ARG A 313 -2.92 -36.34 -11.20
N ILE A 314 -3.13 -35.11 -11.66
CA ILE A 314 -4.42 -34.41 -11.57
C ILE A 314 -5.50 -35.17 -12.34
N THR A 315 -5.23 -35.64 -13.56
CA THR A 315 -6.17 -36.42 -14.37
C THR A 315 -6.57 -37.73 -13.67
N ALA A 316 -5.61 -38.48 -13.14
CA ALA A 316 -5.88 -39.72 -12.41
C ALA A 316 -6.75 -39.47 -11.15
N LEU A 317 -6.38 -38.46 -10.35
CA LEU A 317 -7.15 -38.08 -9.15
C LEU A 317 -8.57 -37.61 -9.52
N SER A 318 -8.70 -36.80 -10.57
CA SER A 318 -9.99 -36.28 -11.01
C SER A 318 -10.93 -37.41 -11.44
N LYS A 319 -10.41 -38.41 -12.17
CA LYS A 319 -11.18 -39.61 -12.55
C LYS A 319 -11.63 -40.41 -11.33
N TYR A 320 -10.73 -40.61 -10.37
CA TYR A 320 -11.05 -41.34 -9.14
C TYR A 320 -12.15 -40.63 -8.35
N ILE A 321 -12.04 -39.32 -8.15
CA ILE A 321 -13.04 -38.52 -7.43
C ILE A 321 -14.39 -38.54 -8.16
N ALA A 322 -14.39 -38.47 -9.49
CA ALA A 322 -15.62 -38.44 -10.28
C ALA A 322 -16.49 -39.70 -10.15
N ILE A 323 -15.95 -40.85 -9.72
CA ILE A 323 -16.71 -42.07 -9.43
C ILE A 323 -17.73 -41.82 -8.29
N PHE A 324 -17.40 -40.93 -7.36
CA PHE A 324 -18.23 -40.65 -6.18
C PHE A 324 -19.20 -39.47 -6.39
N ILE A 325 -19.18 -38.82 -7.56
CA ILE A 325 -20.02 -37.66 -7.86
C ILE A 325 -21.18 -38.11 -8.77
N PRO A 326 -22.43 -38.08 -8.29
CA PRO A 326 -23.58 -38.43 -9.12
C PRO A 326 -23.64 -37.62 -10.41
N HIS A 327 -23.97 -38.28 -11.53
CA HIS A 327 -24.10 -37.68 -12.86
C HIS A 327 -22.81 -37.09 -13.47
N ALA A 328 -21.65 -37.26 -12.84
CA ALA A 328 -20.38 -36.84 -13.42
C ALA A 328 -19.96 -37.76 -14.60
N SER A 329 -19.64 -37.15 -15.74
CA SER A 329 -19.10 -37.90 -16.89
C SER A 329 -17.59 -38.09 -16.74
N LEU A 330 -17.15 -39.33 -16.51
CA LEU A 330 -15.72 -39.67 -16.40
C LEU A 330 -14.90 -39.19 -17.60
N ILE A 331 -15.42 -39.33 -18.82
CA ILE A 331 -14.77 -38.90 -20.06
C ILE A 331 -14.57 -37.38 -20.07
N LYS A 332 -15.60 -36.62 -19.71
CA LYS A 332 -15.52 -35.15 -19.67
C LYS A 332 -14.57 -34.67 -18.57
N VAL A 333 -14.60 -35.30 -17.40
CA VAL A 333 -13.70 -34.98 -16.29
C VAL A 333 -12.25 -35.26 -16.67
N GLU A 334 -11.96 -36.42 -17.27
CA GLU A 334 -10.64 -36.77 -17.76
C GLU A 334 -10.13 -35.74 -18.77
N ARG A 335 -10.96 -35.39 -19.77
CA ARG A 335 -10.61 -34.39 -20.78
C ARG A 335 -10.36 -33.02 -20.18
N ALA A 336 -11.22 -32.56 -19.27
CA ALA A 336 -11.05 -31.27 -18.61
C ALA A 336 -9.75 -31.23 -17.79
N ALA A 337 -9.50 -32.26 -16.96
CA ALA A 337 -8.29 -32.35 -16.15
C ALA A 337 -7.01 -32.41 -16.99
N TYR A 338 -7.06 -33.14 -18.12
CA TYR A 338 -5.95 -33.23 -19.07
C TYR A 338 -5.60 -31.87 -19.69
N LEU A 339 -6.61 -31.06 -20.05
CA LEU A 339 -6.42 -29.76 -20.68
C LEU A 339 -6.17 -28.62 -19.69
N ALA A 340 -6.50 -28.78 -18.40
CA ALA A 340 -6.59 -27.71 -17.39
C ALA A 340 -5.34 -26.83 -17.19
N LYS A 341 -4.18 -27.25 -17.72
CA LYS A 341 -2.92 -26.52 -17.65
C LYS A 341 -2.24 -26.31 -19.01
N ALA A 342 -2.91 -26.66 -20.11
CA ALA A 342 -2.36 -26.55 -21.46
C ALA A 342 -1.88 -25.12 -21.76
N ASP A 343 -2.62 -24.13 -21.29
CA ASP A 343 -2.32 -22.72 -21.45
C ASP A 343 -0.93 -22.30 -20.92
N LEU A 344 -0.39 -22.99 -19.91
CA LEU A 344 0.96 -22.70 -19.40
C LEU A 344 2.08 -22.84 -20.44
N ALA A 345 1.87 -23.61 -21.50
CA ALA A 345 2.82 -23.75 -22.60
C ALA A 345 2.61 -22.76 -23.75
N THR A 346 1.62 -21.86 -23.63
CA THR A 346 1.30 -20.87 -24.65
C THR A 346 2.18 -19.64 -24.55
N SER A 347 2.36 -18.97 -25.69
CA SER A 347 3.17 -17.76 -25.78
C SER A 347 2.53 -16.61 -25.00
N ILE A 348 1.20 -16.51 -25.05
CA ILE A 348 0.44 -15.49 -24.33
C ILE A 348 0.55 -15.64 -22.81
N VAL A 349 0.43 -16.84 -22.23
CA VAL A 349 0.58 -17.01 -20.78
C VAL A 349 2.03 -16.80 -20.33
N ARG A 350 3.01 -17.07 -21.20
CA ARG A 350 4.41 -16.75 -20.90
C ARG A 350 4.64 -15.25 -20.77
N GLU A 351 4.00 -14.44 -21.61
CA GLU A 351 4.08 -12.97 -21.56
C GLU A 351 3.16 -12.37 -20.48
N PHE A 352 2.02 -13.01 -20.21
CA PHE A 352 0.99 -12.58 -19.25
C PHE A 352 0.68 -13.70 -18.25
N PRO A 353 1.56 -13.96 -17.26
CA PRO A 353 1.41 -15.06 -16.31
C PRO A 353 0.12 -15.00 -15.49
N GLU A 354 -0.40 -13.80 -15.25
CA GLU A 354 -1.67 -13.57 -14.54
C GLU A 354 -2.90 -14.13 -15.28
N LEU A 355 -2.78 -14.45 -16.57
CA LEU A 355 -3.84 -15.09 -17.36
C LEU A 355 -3.84 -16.62 -17.28
N GLN A 356 -2.91 -17.21 -16.50
CA GLN A 356 -2.88 -18.64 -16.24
C GLN A 356 -4.23 -19.13 -15.68
N GLY A 357 -4.75 -20.21 -16.27
CA GLY A 357 -6.04 -20.83 -15.96
C GLY A 357 -7.22 -20.17 -16.66
N VAL A 358 -7.11 -18.91 -17.07
CA VAL A 358 -8.16 -18.20 -17.82
C VAL A 358 -8.02 -18.46 -19.31
N MET A 359 -6.78 -18.45 -19.82
CA MET A 359 -6.52 -18.66 -21.26
C MET A 359 -6.94 -20.04 -21.75
N VAL A 360 -6.85 -21.09 -20.93
CA VAL A 360 -7.30 -22.42 -21.35
C VAL A 360 -8.80 -22.43 -21.68
N ASP A 361 -9.62 -21.72 -20.91
CA ASP A 361 -11.07 -21.62 -21.15
C ASP A 361 -11.37 -20.82 -22.43
N ILE A 362 -10.68 -19.69 -22.60
CA ILE A 362 -10.78 -18.88 -23.82
C ILE A 362 -10.37 -19.68 -25.06
N MET A 363 -9.28 -20.45 -24.98
CA MET A 363 -8.81 -21.27 -26.09
C MET A 363 -9.75 -22.44 -26.40
N LEU A 364 -10.40 -23.02 -25.39
CA LEU A 364 -11.47 -23.99 -25.60
C LEU A 364 -12.63 -23.40 -26.41
N LEU A 365 -12.97 -22.12 -26.19
CA LEU A 365 -13.97 -21.41 -27.00
C LEU A 365 -13.48 -21.16 -28.44
N PHE A 366 -12.19 -20.87 -28.64
CA PHE A 366 -11.61 -20.72 -29.97
C PHE A 366 -11.66 -22.02 -30.78
N SER A 367 -11.36 -23.16 -30.17
CA SER A 367 -11.36 -24.47 -30.84
C SER A 367 -12.74 -25.01 -31.25
N ARG A 368 -13.84 -24.36 -30.80
CA ARG A 368 -15.21 -24.72 -31.19
C ARG A 368 -15.73 -23.95 -32.41
N ARG A 369 -14.99 -22.93 -32.86
CA ARG A 369 -15.25 -22.17 -34.09
C ARG A 369 -14.30 -22.64 -35.17
#